data_AF-A0A7G8FU06-F1
#
_entry.id   AF-A0A7G8FU06-F1
#
_cell.length_a   1.000
_cell.length_b   1.000
_cell.length_c   1.000
_cell.angle_alpha   90.00
_cell.angle_beta   90.00
_cell.angle_gamma   90.00
#
_symmetry.space_group_name_H-M   'P 1'
#
loop_
_entity.id
_entity.type
_entity.pdbx_description
1 polymer ?
#
loop_
_entity_poly.entity_id
_entity_poly.type
_entity_poly.pdbx_seq_one_letter_code
_entity_poly.pdbx_strand_id
1 'polypeptide(L)'
;MLRNSSVIAALLLFSQPVVAAPTTTEQQVTIKLKNGDTLKGVLVPDETTEAITILLHPVLGRLRIPATALITEPPAKPWKLSVSGGLSANNTDSDLSAGGTFQLDTSYSEGADKVALKGRATYEVSRDQGENASTTDTNEGDGELRYTRRLGDRLNAYATTTFNYDMLNTIGTDVFVGSAGLGYDLIKNKTTTLNLSVGPSIQQIWGGPGCEADPICGQAFAAGTARAQLEWKPSSLASITVTNSYTGAYVNGIATNNTFSVALKIFPMGNQRLFTSLNGQTIFNALQSPRINNSVSMQLGIKLD
;
A
#
# COMPACT_ATOMS: atom_id res chain seq x y z
N MET A 1 -59.01 6.17 19.11
CA MET A 1 -58.15 7.14 18.41
C MET A 1 -56.75 6.57 18.28
N LEU A 2 -56.14 6.78 17.13
CA LEU A 2 -55.19 5.89 16.46
C LEU A 2 -53.77 5.85 17.05
N ARG A 3 -53.22 4.63 16.96
CA ARG A 3 -51.81 4.22 17.06
C ARG A 3 -50.94 4.96 16.03
N ASN A 4 -49.71 5.31 16.39
CA ASN A 4 -48.60 5.42 15.45
C ASN A 4 -47.45 4.53 15.94
N SER A 5 -47.41 3.32 15.38
CA SER A 5 -46.28 2.41 15.45
C SER A 5 -45.39 2.70 14.24
N SER A 6 -44.18 3.19 14.47
CA SER A 6 -43.18 3.39 13.41
C SER A 6 -42.67 2.02 12.96
N VAL A 7 -43.04 1.64 11.75
CA VAL A 7 -42.67 0.40 11.07
C VAL A 7 -41.20 0.49 10.66
N ILE A 8 -40.39 -0.46 11.15
CA ILE A 8 -39.07 -0.79 10.62
C ILE A 8 -39.28 -1.40 9.23
N ALA A 9 -38.93 -0.67 8.18
CA ALA A 9 -38.87 -1.21 6.84
C ALA A 9 -37.48 -1.81 6.59
N ALA A 10 -37.34 -3.11 6.87
CA ALA A 10 -36.22 -3.92 6.41
C ALA A 10 -36.41 -4.20 4.91
N LEU A 11 -35.64 -3.52 4.06
CA LEU A 11 -35.55 -3.84 2.64
C LEU A 11 -34.55 -4.99 2.46
N LEU A 12 -35.04 -6.22 2.59
CA LEU A 12 -34.35 -7.44 2.16
C LEU A 12 -34.33 -7.48 0.62
N LEU A 13 -33.28 -6.92 0.02
CA LEU A 13 -32.95 -7.19 -1.38
C LEU A 13 -32.34 -8.59 -1.46
N PHE A 14 -33.16 -9.56 -1.84
CA PHE A 14 -32.70 -10.88 -2.25
C PHE A 14 -31.71 -10.75 -3.41
N SER A 15 -30.49 -11.17 -3.14
CA SER A 15 -29.44 -11.46 -4.11
C SER A 15 -29.95 -12.46 -5.15
N GLN A 16 -30.05 -12.02 -6.40
CA GLN A 16 -29.93 -12.97 -7.51
C GLN A 16 -28.45 -13.12 -7.85
N PRO A 17 -27.92 -14.35 -7.95
CA PRO A 17 -26.62 -14.55 -8.54
C PRO A 17 -26.79 -14.27 -10.04
N VAL A 18 -26.33 -13.10 -10.48
CA VAL A 18 -25.98 -12.94 -11.89
C VAL A 18 -24.82 -13.89 -12.12
N VAL A 19 -25.12 -15.07 -12.67
CA VAL A 19 -24.12 -15.92 -13.30
C VAL A 19 -23.63 -15.11 -14.50
N ALA A 20 -22.58 -14.32 -14.27
CA ALA A 20 -21.78 -13.80 -15.34
C ALA A 20 -21.24 -15.02 -16.10
N ALA A 21 -21.66 -15.16 -17.35
CA ALA A 21 -21.05 -16.13 -18.25
C ALA A 21 -19.52 -15.91 -18.23
N PRO A 22 -18.70 -16.98 -18.28
CA PRO A 22 -17.28 -16.82 -18.45
C PRO A 22 -17.05 -16.23 -19.84
N THR A 23 -16.92 -14.91 -19.94
CA THR A 23 -16.23 -14.30 -21.07
C THR A 23 -14.76 -14.61 -20.87
N THR A 24 -14.30 -15.72 -21.46
CA THR A 24 -12.89 -15.93 -21.75
C THR A 24 -12.49 -14.83 -22.74
N THR A 25 -12.16 -13.67 -22.22
CA THR A 25 -11.48 -12.63 -22.99
C THR A 25 -10.07 -13.17 -23.21
N GLU A 26 -9.90 -13.97 -24.26
CA GLU A 26 -8.61 -14.48 -24.69
C GLU A 26 -7.66 -13.28 -24.85
N GLN A 27 -6.70 -13.19 -23.94
CA GLN A 27 -5.87 -12.00 -23.75
C GLN A 27 -4.95 -11.86 -24.97
N GLN A 28 -5.25 -10.88 -25.84
CA GLN A 28 -4.35 -10.55 -26.95
C GLN A 28 -3.02 -10.05 -26.38
N VAL A 29 -1.96 -10.79 -26.65
CA VAL A 29 -0.58 -10.47 -26.32
C VAL A 29 0.17 -9.97 -27.56
N THR A 30 1.05 -9.01 -27.34
CA THR A 30 1.98 -8.50 -28.35
C THR A 30 3.38 -9.03 -28.03
N ILE A 31 3.96 -9.78 -28.97
CA ILE A 31 5.30 -10.37 -28.86
C ILE A 31 6.25 -9.64 -29.80
N LYS A 32 7.44 -9.27 -29.33
CA LYS A 32 8.51 -8.72 -30.18
C LYS A 32 9.60 -9.76 -30.42
N LEU A 33 9.96 -9.93 -31.68
CA LEU A 33 11.02 -10.82 -32.14
C LEU A 33 12.35 -10.08 -32.28
N LYS A 34 13.48 -10.79 -32.15
CA LYS A 34 14.83 -10.22 -32.26
C LYS A 34 15.14 -9.62 -33.62
N ASN A 35 14.45 -10.07 -34.66
CA ASN A 35 14.55 -9.51 -36.02
C ASN A 35 13.82 -8.15 -36.15
N GLY A 36 13.17 -7.66 -35.09
CA GLY A 36 12.43 -6.39 -35.08
C GLY A 36 10.93 -6.54 -35.30
N ASP A 37 10.45 -7.72 -35.67
CA ASP A 37 9.03 -7.95 -35.94
C ASP A 37 8.19 -7.94 -34.67
N THR A 38 6.95 -7.48 -34.79
CA THR A 38 5.97 -7.47 -33.69
C THR A 38 4.74 -8.29 -34.09
N LEU A 39 4.46 -9.35 -33.35
CA LEU A 39 3.32 -10.23 -33.56
C LEU A 39 2.23 -9.95 -32.51
N LYS A 40 0.97 -9.87 -32.95
CA LYS A 40 -0.18 -9.72 -32.05
C LYS A 40 -1.06 -10.97 -32.15
N GLY A 41 -1.42 -11.57 -31.04
CA GLY A 41 -2.23 -12.78 -31.06
C GLY A 41 -2.63 -13.25 -29.67
N VAL A 42 -3.30 -14.39 -29.60
CA VAL A 42 -3.66 -15.03 -28.33
C VAL A 42 -2.59 -16.04 -27.96
N LEU A 43 -2.07 -15.98 -26.74
CA LEU A 43 -1.13 -16.99 -26.26
C LEU A 43 -1.88 -18.30 -26.00
N VAL A 44 -1.29 -19.45 -26.38
CA VAL A 44 -1.80 -20.77 -26.00
C VAL A 44 -0.94 -21.30 -24.85
N PRO A 45 -1.31 -21.03 -23.58
CA PRO A 45 -0.47 -21.35 -22.43
C PRO A 45 -0.25 -22.85 -22.25
N ASP A 46 -1.24 -23.70 -22.56
CA ASP A 46 -1.17 -25.16 -22.37
C ASP A 46 -0.12 -25.85 -23.26
N GLU A 47 0.33 -25.17 -24.31
CA GLU A 47 1.30 -25.70 -25.28
C GLU A 47 2.60 -24.90 -25.33
N THR A 48 2.66 -23.81 -24.56
CA THR A 48 3.87 -23.00 -24.43
C THR A 48 4.81 -23.69 -23.45
N THR A 49 6.04 -23.93 -23.89
CA THR A 49 7.12 -24.53 -23.08
C THR A 49 8.27 -23.52 -22.94
N GLU A 50 9.25 -23.82 -22.09
CA GLU A 50 10.44 -22.97 -21.92
C GLU A 50 11.22 -22.75 -23.24
N ALA A 51 11.10 -23.67 -24.20
CA ALA A 51 11.77 -23.59 -25.49
C ALA A 51 10.93 -22.93 -26.59
N ILE A 52 9.59 -22.95 -26.48
CA ILE A 52 8.67 -22.67 -27.58
C ILE A 52 7.44 -21.94 -27.06
N THR A 53 7.16 -20.77 -27.61
CA THR A 53 5.92 -20.02 -27.40
C THR A 53 4.96 -20.28 -28.55
N ILE A 54 3.73 -20.71 -28.22
CA ILE A 54 2.65 -20.89 -29.21
C ILE A 54 1.74 -19.66 -29.17
N LEU A 55 1.61 -18.99 -30.31
CA LEU A 55 0.78 -17.80 -30.50
C LEU A 55 -0.23 -18.03 -31.61
N LEU A 56 -1.52 -17.87 -31.33
CA LEU A 56 -2.58 -17.80 -32.34
C LEU A 56 -2.67 -16.37 -32.88
N HIS A 57 -2.08 -16.14 -34.05
CA HIS A 57 -2.14 -14.88 -34.77
C HIS A 57 -3.43 -14.81 -35.61
N PRO A 58 -4.17 -13.69 -35.60
CA PRO A 58 -5.47 -13.58 -36.28
C PRO A 58 -5.38 -13.78 -37.80
N VAL A 59 -4.23 -13.48 -38.40
CA VAL A 59 -3.99 -13.60 -39.86
C VAL A 59 -3.10 -14.78 -40.22
N LEU A 60 -2.15 -15.14 -39.34
CA LEU A 60 -1.10 -16.12 -39.66
C LEU A 60 -1.41 -17.50 -39.06
N GLY A 61 -2.54 -17.62 -38.34
CA GLY A 61 -2.91 -18.82 -37.63
C GLY A 61 -1.95 -19.13 -36.49
N ARG A 62 -1.71 -20.41 -36.26
CA ARG A 62 -0.93 -20.92 -35.13
C ARG A 62 0.57 -20.80 -35.42
N LEU A 63 1.24 -19.90 -34.73
CA LEU A 63 2.68 -19.64 -34.83
C LEU A 63 3.43 -20.37 -33.73
N ARG A 64 4.50 -21.06 -34.12
CA ARG A 64 5.45 -21.69 -33.21
C ARG A 64 6.73 -20.86 -33.17
N ILE A 65 6.94 -20.12 -32.08
CA ILE A 65 8.03 -19.16 -31.94
C ILE A 65 9.09 -19.75 -31.01
N PRO A 66 10.34 -19.99 -31.48
CA PRO A 66 11.42 -20.41 -30.61
C PRO A 66 11.73 -19.33 -29.58
N ALA A 67 12.00 -19.69 -28.32
CA ALA A 67 12.39 -18.75 -27.27
C ALA A 67 13.63 -17.92 -27.66
N THR A 68 14.53 -18.49 -28.46
CA THR A 68 15.72 -17.81 -28.99
C THR A 68 15.40 -16.66 -29.95
N ALA A 69 14.24 -16.67 -30.58
CA ALA A 69 13.77 -15.64 -31.50
C ALA A 69 13.04 -14.49 -30.79
N LEU A 70 12.70 -14.65 -29.51
CA LEU A 70 12.05 -13.62 -28.70
C LEU A 70 13.09 -12.62 -28.18
N ILE A 71 12.73 -11.33 -28.15
CA ILE A 71 13.48 -10.38 -27.33
C ILE A 71 13.27 -10.79 -25.87
N THR A 72 14.31 -11.31 -25.23
CA THR A 72 14.31 -11.54 -23.79
C THR A 72 14.19 -10.18 -23.11
N GLU A 73 13.12 -9.96 -22.35
CA GLU A 73 13.02 -8.78 -21.50
C GLU A 73 14.27 -8.74 -20.60
N PRO A 74 14.94 -7.58 -20.47
CA PRO A 74 16.07 -7.46 -19.56
C PRO A 74 15.66 -7.98 -18.18
N PRO A 75 16.55 -8.71 -17.48
CA PRO A 75 16.25 -9.15 -16.13
C PRO A 75 15.83 -7.94 -15.30
N ALA A 76 14.71 -8.07 -14.60
CA ALA A 76 14.20 -7.00 -13.75
C ALA A 76 15.30 -6.59 -12.77
N LYS A 77 15.62 -5.30 -12.75
CA LYS A 77 16.61 -4.78 -11.81
C LYS A 77 16.13 -5.04 -10.38
N PRO A 78 17.05 -5.40 -9.47
CA PRO A 78 16.68 -5.82 -8.14
C PRO A 78 16.22 -4.63 -7.27
N TRP A 79 16.71 -3.42 -7.55
CA TRP A 79 16.33 -2.20 -6.86
C TRP A 79 15.16 -1.51 -7.54
N LYS A 80 14.25 -0.97 -6.74
CA LYS A 80 13.20 -0.04 -7.17
C LYS A 80 13.20 1.14 -6.23
N LEU A 81 13.10 2.34 -6.78
CA LEU A 81 13.05 3.59 -6.03
C LEU A 81 11.88 4.44 -6.51
N SER A 82 11.13 5.03 -5.59
CA SER A 82 10.07 5.99 -5.85
C SER A 82 10.26 7.15 -4.89
N VAL A 83 10.36 8.35 -5.42
CA VAL A 83 10.45 9.58 -4.63
C VAL A 83 9.36 10.53 -5.09
N SER A 84 8.62 11.09 -4.16
CA SER A 84 7.58 12.09 -4.43
C SER A 84 7.59 13.22 -3.42
N GLY A 85 7.14 14.37 -3.88
CA GLY A 85 6.95 15.56 -3.06
C GLY A 85 5.69 16.29 -3.47
N GLY A 86 5.07 17.01 -2.54
CA GLY A 86 3.86 17.75 -2.84
C GLY A 86 3.24 18.43 -1.64
N LEU A 87 1.92 18.59 -1.71
CA LEU A 87 1.14 19.25 -0.69
C LEU A 87 0.39 18.20 0.14
N SER A 88 0.24 18.48 1.42
CA SER A 88 -0.53 17.66 2.35
C SER A 88 -1.45 18.51 3.18
N ALA A 89 -2.59 17.93 3.55
CA ALA A 89 -3.45 18.43 4.60
C ALA A 89 -3.61 17.33 5.64
N ASN A 90 -3.59 17.70 6.91
CA ASN A 90 -3.74 16.79 8.02
C ASN A 90 -4.81 17.26 8.99
N ASN A 91 -5.45 16.32 9.68
CA ASN A 91 -6.42 16.61 10.73
C ASN A 91 -6.20 15.64 11.90
N THR A 92 -5.69 16.20 12.99
CA THR A 92 -5.57 15.55 14.29
C THR A 92 -6.47 16.32 15.28
N ASP A 93 -7.46 15.63 15.87
CA ASP A 93 -8.45 16.22 16.80
C ASP A 93 -9.20 17.47 16.33
N SER A 94 -9.61 17.51 15.06
CA SER A 94 -10.31 18.67 14.45
C SER A 94 -9.43 19.87 14.13
N ASP A 95 -8.14 19.82 14.43
CA ASP A 95 -7.18 20.82 14.00
C ASP A 95 -6.71 20.49 12.57
N LEU A 96 -7.23 21.25 11.61
CA LEU A 96 -6.86 21.15 10.20
C LEU A 96 -5.57 21.92 9.95
N SER A 97 -4.56 21.24 9.45
CA SER A 97 -3.32 21.85 9.00
C SER A 97 -3.02 21.56 7.53
N ALA A 98 -2.21 22.42 6.91
CA ALA A 98 -1.78 22.28 5.52
C ALA A 98 -0.29 22.58 5.39
N GLY A 99 0.39 21.84 4.53
CA GLY A 99 1.84 21.90 4.44
C GLY A 99 2.39 21.17 3.22
N GLY A 100 3.68 20.89 3.27
CA GLY A 100 4.36 20.07 2.29
C GLY A 100 4.58 18.65 2.78
N THR A 101 4.72 17.72 1.84
CA THR A 101 5.02 16.32 2.13
C THR A 101 6.12 15.81 1.22
N PHE A 102 6.94 14.94 1.76
CA PHE A 102 7.94 14.16 1.05
C PHE A 102 7.72 12.68 1.32
N GLN A 103 7.82 11.85 0.29
CA GLN A 103 7.68 10.40 0.40
C GLN A 103 8.78 9.68 -0.37
N LEU A 104 9.32 8.64 0.26
CA LEU A 104 10.33 7.74 -0.25
C LEU A 104 9.79 6.30 -0.15
N ASP A 105 9.71 5.60 -1.26
CA ASP A 105 9.55 4.14 -1.27
C ASP A 105 10.75 3.52 -1.99
N THR A 106 11.48 2.63 -1.34
CA THR A 106 12.53 1.83 -1.98
C THR A 106 12.37 0.36 -1.66
N SER A 107 12.73 -0.50 -2.60
CA SER A 107 12.75 -1.93 -2.35
C SER A 107 13.88 -2.61 -3.10
N TYR A 108 14.48 -3.59 -2.46
CA TYR A 108 15.41 -4.53 -3.04
C TYR A 108 14.76 -5.91 -3.12
N SER A 109 14.92 -6.62 -4.23
CA SER A 109 14.41 -7.98 -4.41
C SER A 109 15.47 -8.83 -5.10
N GLU A 110 15.85 -9.93 -4.45
CA GLU A 110 16.81 -10.90 -4.97
C GLU A 110 16.36 -12.30 -4.56
N GLY A 111 16.25 -13.21 -5.54
CA GLY A 111 15.81 -14.57 -5.28
C GLY A 111 14.46 -14.61 -4.55
N ALA A 112 14.43 -15.28 -3.39
CA ALA A 112 13.24 -15.40 -2.55
C ALA A 112 13.00 -14.19 -1.63
N ASP A 113 13.96 -13.29 -1.53
CA ASP A 113 14.03 -12.25 -0.51
C ASP A 113 13.63 -10.88 -1.08
N LYS A 114 12.90 -10.11 -0.26
CA LYS A 114 12.54 -8.71 -0.53
C LYS A 114 12.71 -7.88 0.73
N VAL A 115 13.38 -6.74 0.60
CA VAL A 115 13.44 -5.69 1.61
C VAL A 115 12.74 -4.47 1.04
N ALA A 116 11.82 -3.87 1.79
CA ALA A 116 11.15 -2.65 1.43
C ALA A 116 11.29 -1.63 2.57
N LEU A 117 11.63 -0.39 2.21
CA LEU A 117 11.65 0.76 3.10
C LEU A 117 10.67 1.79 2.54
N LYS A 118 9.76 2.27 3.37
CA LYS A 118 8.90 3.41 3.09
C LYS A 118 9.13 4.47 4.15
N GLY A 119 9.16 5.72 3.74
CA GLY A 119 9.23 6.86 4.63
C GLY A 119 8.38 7.99 4.10
N ARG A 120 7.66 8.69 4.97
CA ARG A 120 6.95 9.91 4.67
C ARG A 120 7.23 10.93 5.76
N ALA A 121 7.42 12.17 5.36
CA ALA A 121 7.52 13.31 6.26
C ALA A 121 6.55 14.39 5.79
N THR A 122 5.90 15.05 6.73
CA THR A 122 5.00 16.19 6.52
C THR A 122 5.52 17.37 7.33
N TYR A 123 5.64 18.53 6.70
CA TYR A 123 6.04 19.77 7.35
C TYR A 123 4.95 20.82 7.12
N GLU A 124 4.63 21.58 8.14
CA GLU A 124 3.67 22.67 8.04
C GLU A 124 4.41 23.99 7.85
N VAL A 125 3.78 24.88 7.08
CA VAL A 125 4.24 26.26 6.94
C VAL A 125 3.10 27.14 7.42
N SER A 126 3.11 27.47 8.71
CA SER A 126 2.19 28.44 9.28
C SER A 126 2.82 29.85 9.22
N ARG A 127 1.95 30.85 9.15
CA ARG A 127 2.30 32.25 9.33
C ARG A 127 1.18 32.89 10.13
N ASP A 128 1.39 33.09 11.41
CA ASP A 128 0.40 33.72 12.28
C ASP A 128 0.27 35.21 11.98
N GLN A 129 -0.93 35.78 12.22
CA GLN A 129 -1.14 37.22 12.07
C GLN A 129 -0.26 38.00 13.05
N GLY A 130 0.71 38.74 12.52
CA GLY A 130 1.64 39.55 13.30
C GLY A 130 3.07 39.04 13.32
N GLU A 131 3.35 37.86 12.74
CA GLU A 131 4.70 37.32 12.64
C GLU A 131 5.42 37.75 11.35
N ASN A 132 6.69 38.13 11.51
CA ASN A 132 7.56 38.62 10.44
C ASN A 132 8.33 37.50 9.72
N ALA A 133 8.26 36.26 10.20
CA ALA A 133 8.93 35.10 9.62
C ALA A 133 7.99 33.88 9.64
N SER A 134 8.05 33.07 8.59
CA SER A 134 7.39 31.76 8.57
C SER A 134 8.20 30.79 9.43
N THR A 135 7.55 30.11 10.37
CA THR A 135 8.13 28.95 11.04
C THR A 135 7.86 27.70 10.21
N THR A 136 8.77 26.73 10.27
CA THR A 136 8.61 25.43 9.61
C THR A 136 8.85 24.38 10.67
N ASP A 137 7.76 23.82 11.18
CA ASP A 137 7.81 22.71 12.12
C ASP A 137 7.49 21.41 11.36
N THR A 138 8.29 20.37 11.63
CA THR A 138 8.01 19.03 11.12
C THR A 138 6.97 18.42 12.03
N ASN A 139 5.71 18.38 11.57
CA ASN A 139 4.61 18.01 12.43
C ASN A 139 4.39 16.49 12.46
N GLU A 140 4.67 15.79 11.36
CA GLU A 140 4.36 14.35 11.26
C GLU A 140 5.34 13.57 10.38
N GLY A 141 5.51 12.29 10.70
CA GLY A 141 6.25 11.34 9.88
C GLY A 141 5.82 9.89 10.09
N ASP A 142 6.06 9.07 9.08
CA ASP A 142 5.96 7.62 9.21
C ASP A 142 7.10 6.92 8.48
N GLY A 143 7.48 5.77 9.02
CA GLY A 143 8.51 4.90 8.47
C GLY A 143 8.07 3.44 8.57
N GLU A 144 8.30 2.67 7.52
CA GLU A 144 8.11 1.22 7.49
C GLU A 144 9.35 0.56 6.90
N LEU A 145 9.97 -0.33 7.66
CA LEU A 145 10.94 -1.29 7.14
C LEU A 145 10.30 -2.67 7.18
N ARG A 146 10.23 -3.34 6.03
CA ARG A 146 9.67 -4.68 5.90
C ARG A 146 10.59 -5.60 5.12
N TYR A 147 11.01 -6.69 5.76
CA TYR A 147 11.60 -7.84 5.12
C TYR A 147 10.52 -8.89 4.82
N THR A 148 10.59 -9.53 3.67
CA THR A 148 9.69 -10.62 3.26
C THR A 148 10.48 -11.69 2.54
N ARG A 149 10.37 -12.94 3.01
CA ARG A 149 10.97 -14.13 2.41
C ARG A 149 9.88 -15.02 1.84
N ARG A 150 9.93 -15.30 0.54
CA ARG A 150 9.04 -16.28 -0.09
C ARG A 150 9.40 -17.69 0.40
N LEU A 151 8.40 -18.41 0.91
CA LEU A 151 8.52 -19.81 1.33
C LEU A 151 7.89 -20.77 0.30
N GLY A 152 7.17 -20.22 -0.67
CA GLY A 152 6.57 -20.91 -1.81
C GLY A 152 5.93 -19.89 -2.75
N ASP A 153 4.96 -20.33 -3.55
CA ASP A 153 4.32 -19.46 -4.55
C ASP A 153 3.46 -18.36 -3.93
N ARG A 154 2.78 -18.67 -2.81
CA ARG A 154 1.86 -17.74 -2.12
C ARG A 154 2.22 -17.48 -0.67
N LEU A 155 2.87 -18.43 -0.01
CA LEU A 155 3.29 -18.30 1.39
C LEU A 155 4.60 -17.52 1.49
N ASN A 156 4.67 -16.60 2.45
CA ASN A 156 5.87 -15.88 2.81
C ASN A 156 6.00 -15.73 4.34
N ALA A 157 7.23 -15.55 4.80
CA ALA A 157 7.52 -15.06 6.14
C ALA A 157 7.88 -13.58 6.06
N TYR A 158 7.58 -12.81 7.10
CA TYR A 158 7.92 -11.39 7.16
C TYR A 158 8.47 -11.00 8.53
N ALA A 159 9.25 -9.92 8.53
CA ALA A 159 9.58 -9.14 9.71
C ALA A 159 9.41 -7.66 9.33
N THR A 160 8.78 -6.87 10.19
CA THR A 160 8.43 -5.49 9.90
C THR A 160 8.59 -4.63 11.14
N THR A 161 9.03 -3.40 10.95
CA THR A 161 9.02 -2.35 11.97
C THR A 161 8.36 -1.12 11.38
N THR A 162 7.37 -0.59 12.07
CA THR A 162 6.73 0.68 11.72
C THR A 162 6.99 1.69 12.81
N PHE A 163 7.26 2.92 12.40
CA PHE A 163 7.42 4.07 13.28
C PHE A 163 6.49 5.17 12.80
N ASN A 164 5.73 5.78 13.70
CA ASN A 164 4.89 6.94 13.42
C ASN A 164 5.22 8.04 14.44
N TYR A 165 5.38 9.24 13.92
CA TYR A 165 5.67 10.45 14.68
C TYR A 165 4.59 11.48 14.36
N ASP A 166 4.00 12.10 15.38
CA ASP A 166 3.02 13.17 15.26
C ASP A 166 3.13 14.09 16.48
N MET A 167 3.59 15.32 16.25
CA MET A 167 3.83 16.29 17.32
C MET A 167 2.54 16.86 17.93
N LEU A 168 1.40 16.72 17.25
CA LEU A 168 0.11 17.20 17.74
C LEU A 168 -0.46 16.28 18.82
N ASN A 169 0.13 15.09 19.01
CA ASN A 169 -0.25 14.19 20.08
C ASN A 169 0.28 14.66 21.44
N THR A 170 -0.62 14.75 22.42
CA THR A 170 -0.29 15.00 23.81
C THR A 170 0.28 13.76 24.50
N ILE A 171 -0.15 12.56 24.10
CA ILE A 171 0.35 11.28 24.59
C ILE A 171 0.71 10.40 23.40
N GLY A 172 1.96 9.92 23.37
CA GLY A 172 2.45 9.05 22.31
C GLY A 172 2.72 9.82 21.03
N THR A 173 3.54 10.87 21.07
CA THR A 173 4.03 11.50 19.82
C THR A 173 4.76 10.51 18.93
N ASP A 174 5.38 9.51 19.54
CA ASP A 174 6.14 8.47 18.88
C ASP A 174 5.49 7.11 19.12
N VAL A 175 5.26 6.36 18.05
CA VAL A 175 4.70 5.00 18.10
C VAL A 175 5.59 4.06 17.32
N PHE A 176 6.00 2.98 17.97
CA PHE A 176 6.73 1.88 17.35
C PHE A 176 5.91 0.60 17.40
N VAL A 177 5.89 -0.13 16.28
CA VAL A 177 5.38 -1.51 16.23
C VAL A 177 6.38 -2.39 15.50
N GLY A 178 6.90 -3.41 16.19
CA GLY A 178 7.69 -4.48 15.59
C GLY A 178 6.86 -5.75 15.47
N SER A 179 6.81 -6.37 14.30
CA SER A 179 6.06 -7.62 14.08
C SER A 179 6.83 -8.60 13.19
N ALA A 180 6.67 -9.89 13.44
CA ALA A 180 7.16 -10.94 12.57
C ALA A 180 6.13 -12.06 12.48
N GLY A 181 6.02 -12.70 11.32
CA GLY A 181 5.02 -13.75 11.14
C GLY A 181 4.94 -14.27 9.71
N LEU A 182 3.75 -14.71 9.33
CA LEU A 182 3.48 -15.30 8.03
C LEU A 182 2.54 -14.42 7.22
N GLY A 183 2.75 -14.42 5.91
CA GLY A 183 1.88 -13.81 4.93
C GLY A 183 1.48 -14.79 3.84
N TYR A 184 0.33 -14.55 3.24
CA TYR A 184 -0.24 -15.36 2.17
C TYR A 184 -0.82 -14.47 1.08
N ASP A 185 -0.35 -14.65 -0.14
CA ASP A 185 -0.87 -13.98 -1.32
C ASP A 185 -2.20 -14.66 -1.73
N LEU A 186 -3.33 -14.13 -1.24
CA LEU A 186 -4.67 -14.58 -1.62
C LEU A 186 -4.92 -14.43 -3.12
N ILE A 187 -4.48 -13.30 -3.68
CA ILE A 187 -4.50 -13.03 -5.11
C ILE A 187 -3.06 -12.75 -5.53
N LYS A 188 -2.61 -13.41 -6.59
CA LYS A 188 -1.28 -13.19 -7.18
C LYS A 188 -1.35 -13.40 -8.68
N ASN A 189 -1.36 -12.29 -9.42
CA ASN A 189 -1.29 -12.29 -10.86
C ASN A 189 -0.50 -11.06 -11.35
N LYS A 190 -0.40 -10.86 -12.67
CA LYS A 190 0.41 -9.80 -13.27
C LYS A 190 -0.03 -8.38 -12.90
N THR A 191 -1.32 -8.17 -12.60
CA THR A 191 -1.89 -6.84 -12.34
C THR A 191 -2.29 -6.65 -10.88
N THR A 192 -2.49 -7.72 -10.13
CA THR A 192 -3.13 -7.67 -8.82
C THR A 192 -2.42 -8.60 -7.84
N THR A 193 -2.03 -8.06 -6.69
CA THR A 193 -1.56 -8.83 -5.54
C THR A 193 -2.37 -8.43 -4.32
N LEU A 194 -3.03 -9.40 -3.67
CA LEU A 194 -3.65 -9.22 -2.37
C LEU A 194 -2.91 -10.12 -1.38
N ASN A 195 -2.16 -9.51 -0.47
CA ASN A 195 -1.44 -10.20 0.58
C ASN A 195 -2.14 -9.99 1.92
N LEU A 196 -2.38 -11.08 2.66
CA LEU A 196 -2.74 -11.04 4.06
C LEU A 196 -1.56 -11.52 4.89
N SER A 197 -1.22 -10.82 5.97
CA SER A 197 -0.16 -11.24 6.88
C SER A 197 -0.56 -11.05 8.33
N VAL A 198 -0.09 -11.95 9.20
CA VAL A 198 -0.41 -11.96 10.62
C VAL A 198 0.79 -12.45 11.43
N GLY A 199 0.99 -11.90 12.60
CA GLY A 199 2.08 -12.30 13.48
C GLY A 199 2.00 -11.67 14.87
N PRO A 200 2.72 -12.22 15.86
CA PRO A 200 2.98 -11.51 17.11
C PRO A 200 3.67 -10.18 16.82
N SER A 201 3.48 -9.23 17.73
CA SER A 201 4.11 -7.93 17.68
C SER A 201 4.45 -7.40 19.07
N ILE A 202 5.28 -6.37 19.08
CA ILE A 202 5.54 -5.53 20.24
C ILE A 202 5.15 -4.12 19.83
N GLN A 203 4.38 -3.44 20.68
CA GLN A 203 4.04 -2.05 20.50
C GLN A 203 4.57 -1.22 21.65
N GLN A 204 5.15 -0.06 21.34
CA GLN A 204 5.61 0.91 22.32
C GLN A 204 5.17 2.29 21.87
N ILE A 205 4.74 3.12 22.82
CA ILE A 205 4.41 4.53 22.60
C ILE A 205 5.23 5.38 23.56
N TRP A 206 5.69 6.55 23.13
CA TRP A 206 6.38 7.51 24.00
C TRP A 206 6.25 8.93 23.47
N GLY A 207 6.71 9.88 24.27
CA GLY A 207 6.75 11.30 23.91
C GLY A 207 5.38 11.98 23.97
N GLY A 208 5.43 13.31 23.90
CA GLY A 208 4.29 14.21 24.13
C GLY A 208 4.23 14.74 25.56
N PRO A 209 3.68 15.94 25.77
CA PRO A 209 3.65 16.63 27.06
C PRO A 209 2.86 15.89 28.15
N GLY A 210 1.92 15.03 27.79
CA GLY A 210 1.13 14.21 28.71
C GLY A 210 1.75 12.85 29.05
N CYS A 211 2.87 12.47 28.41
CA CYS A 211 3.43 11.12 28.53
C CYS A 211 3.94 10.80 29.95
N GLU A 212 4.55 11.76 30.66
CA GLU A 212 5.07 11.51 32.02
C GLU A 212 3.98 11.21 33.06
N ALA A 213 2.77 11.73 32.84
CA ALA A 213 1.62 11.51 33.71
C ALA A 213 0.79 10.27 33.32
N ASP A 214 1.03 9.71 32.14
CA ASP A 214 0.30 8.55 31.63
C ASP A 214 0.98 7.24 32.06
N PRO A 215 0.26 6.31 32.71
CA PRO A 215 0.85 5.09 33.26
C PRO A 215 1.25 4.06 32.20
N ILE A 216 0.83 4.22 30.94
CA ILE A 216 1.07 3.30 29.82
C ILE A 216 2.24 3.81 28.96
N CYS A 217 2.42 5.13 28.87
CA CYS A 217 3.45 5.76 28.05
C CYS A 217 4.88 5.32 28.47
N GLY A 218 5.74 5.09 27.49
CA GLY A 218 7.11 4.60 27.67
C GLY A 218 7.23 3.08 27.82
N GLN A 219 6.15 2.35 28.08
CA GLN A 219 6.16 0.90 28.22
C GLN A 219 6.00 0.17 26.88
N ALA A 220 6.60 -1.01 26.78
CA ALA A 220 6.45 -1.91 25.65
C ALA A 220 5.44 -3.02 25.98
N PHE A 221 4.51 -3.26 25.06
CA PHE A 221 3.43 -4.22 25.22
C PHE A 221 3.55 -5.34 24.20
N ALA A 222 3.30 -6.57 24.64
CA ALA A 222 3.01 -7.64 23.72
C ALA A 222 1.75 -7.28 22.92
N ALA A 223 1.73 -7.66 21.65
CA ALA A 223 0.64 -7.35 20.74
C ALA A 223 0.50 -8.45 19.67
N GLY A 224 -0.57 -8.36 18.89
CA GLY A 224 -0.71 -9.09 17.63
C GLY A 224 -1.02 -8.13 16.50
N THR A 225 -0.39 -8.34 15.34
CA THR A 225 -0.61 -7.50 14.15
C THR A 225 -1.14 -8.34 13.00
N ALA A 226 -2.15 -7.82 12.32
CA ALA A 226 -2.70 -8.36 11.07
C ALA A 226 -2.72 -7.26 10.01
N ARG A 227 -2.28 -7.57 8.79
CA ARG A 227 -2.20 -6.62 7.68
C ARG A 227 -2.80 -7.20 6.42
N ALA A 228 -3.65 -6.42 5.77
CA ALA A 228 -4.11 -6.65 4.40
C ALA A 228 -3.49 -5.61 3.47
N GLN A 229 -2.87 -6.04 2.38
CA GLN A 229 -2.30 -5.15 1.37
C GLN A 229 -2.74 -5.57 -0.03
N LEU A 230 -3.40 -4.67 -0.73
CA LEU A 230 -3.76 -4.77 -2.15
C LEU A 230 -2.82 -3.88 -2.97
N GLU A 231 -2.11 -4.46 -3.92
CA GLU A 231 -1.43 -3.75 -5.00
C GLU A 231 -2.14 -4.08 -6.31
N TRP A 232 -2.73 -3.08 -6.97
CA TRP A 232 -3.50 -3.24 -8.19
C TRP A 232 -3.02 -2.28 -9.28
N LYS A 233 -2.71 -2.80 -10.47
CA LYS A 233 -2.26 -2.09 -11.66
C LYS A 233 -3.21 -2.41 -12.80
N PRO A 234 -4.38 -1.76 -12.86
CA PRO A 234 -5.37 -2.01 -13.90
C PRO A 234 -4.85 -1.72 -15.32
N SER A 235 -3.89 -0.80 -15.45
CA SER A 235 -3.26 -0.43 -16.71
C SER A 235 -1.84 0.12 -16.48
N SER A 236 -1.12 0.46 -17.56
CA SER A 236 0.15 1.18 -17.46
C SER A 236 0.00 2.63 -16.97
N LEU A 237 -1.22 3.17 -17.00
CA LEU A 237 -1.54 4.56 -16.65
C LEU A 237 -1.93 4.74 -15.18
N ALA A 238 -2.27 3.67 -14.46
CA ALA A 238 -2.76 3.78 -13.09
C ALA A 238 -2.27 2.63 -12.21
N SER A 239 -1.97 2.95 -10.95
CA SER A 239 -1.69 1.99 -9.89
C SER A 239 -2.41 2.41 -8.62
N ILE A 240 -3.03 1.44 -7.95
CA ILE A 240 -3.71 1.61 -6.68
C ILE A 240 -3.03 0.72 -5.65
N THR A 241 -2.73 1.28 -4.50
CA THR A 241 -2.28 0.52 -3.32
C THR A 241 -3.23 0.80 -2.19
N VAL A 242 -3.76 -0.24 -1.56
CA VAL A 242 -4.58 -0.14 -0.35
C VAL A 242 -3.92 -0.99 0.71
N THR A 243 -3.68 -0.42 1.89
CA THR A 243 -3.12 -1.13 3.04
C THR A 243 -3.99 -0.87 4.26
N ASN A 244 -4.30 -1.93 4.99
CA ASN A 244 -4.86 -1.83 6.33
C ASN A 244 -4.00 -2.66 7.27
N SER A 245 -3.48 -2.05 8.33
CA SER A 245 -2.70 -2.71 9.37
C SER A 245 -3.41 -2.53 10.70
N TYR A 246 -3.81 -3.63 11.32
CA TYR A 246 -4.42 -3.69 12.63
C TYR A 246 -3.42 -4.23 13.65
N THR A 247 -3.30 -3.58 14.79
CA THR A 247 -2.51 -4.04 15.94
C THR A 247 -3.39 -4.04 17.18
N GLY A 248 -3.44 -5.16 17.91
CA GLY A 248 -4.06 -5.25 19.22
C GLY A 248 -3.00 -5.40 20.30
N ALA A 249 -2.75 -4.36 21.08
CA ALA A 249 -1.81 -4.39 22.20
C ALA A 249 -2.49 -4.86 23.48
N TYR A 250 -1.83 -5.73 24.25
CA TYR A 250 -2.34 -6.26 25.51
C TYR A 250 -2.06 -5.30 26.65
N VAL A 251 -2.98 -4.36 26.89
CA VAL A 251 -2.90 -3.34 27.94
C VAL A 251 -4.26 -3.23 28.61
N ASN A 252 -4.36 -3.65 29.88
CA ASN A 252 -5.62 -3.64 30.65
C ASN A 252 -6.83 -4.21 29.86
N GLY A 253 -6.58 -5.23 29.04
CA GLY A 253 -7.47 -5.67 27.96
C GLY A 253 -6.76 -5.63 26.61
N ILE A 254 -7.51 -5.40 25.53
CA ILE A 254 -6.95 -5.21 24.18
C ILE A 254 -7.17 -3.75 23.77
N ALA A 255 -6.09 -3.00 23.62
CA ALA A 255 -6.09 -1.68 23.00
C ALA A 255 -5.88 -1.84 21.49
N THR A 256 -6.84 -1.35 20.71
CA THR A 256 -6.89 -1.56 19.27
C THR A 256 -6.33 -0.37 18.51
N ASN A 257 -5.49 -0.66 17.52
CA ASN A 257 -4.83 0.33 16.68
C ASN A 257 -4.99 -0.06 15.22
N ASN A 258 -5.26 0.90 14.35
CA ASN A 258 -5.47 0.67 12.93
C ASN A 258 -4.84 1.78 12.10
N THR A 259 -4.04 1.40 11.12
CA THR A 259 -3.54 2.30 10.07
C THR A 259 -4.13 1.86 8.74
N PHE A 260 -5.02 2.69 8.20
CA PHE A 260 -5.55 2.53 6.85
C PHE A 260 -4.84 3.51 5.92
N SER A 261 -4.42 3.06 4.75
CA SER A 261 -3.77 3.91 3.74
C SER A 261 -4.18 3.51 2.34
N VAL A 262 -4.43 4.51 1.51
CA VAL A 262 -4.73 4.37 0.08
C VAL A 262 -3.82 5.28 -0.72
N ALA A 263 -3.28 4.78 -1.83
CA ALA A 263 -2.47 5.54 -2.76
C ALA A 263 -2.92 5.24 -4.19
N LEU A 264 -3.31 6.29 -4.92
CA LEU A 264 -3.58 6.25 -6.35
C LEU A 264 -2.44 6.96 -7.07
N LYS A 265 -1.66 6.25 -7.88
CA LYS A 265 -0.62 6.81 -8.76
C LYS A 265 -1.14 6.81 -10.20
N ILE A 266 -1.08 7.98 -10.86
CA ILE A 266 -1.41 8.19 -12.26
C ILE A 266 -0.13 8.48 -13.04
N PHE A 267 0.10 7.76 -14.13
CA PHE A 267 1.29 7.86 -14.97
C PHE A 267 0.91 8.47 -16.32
N PRO A 268 0.98 9.81 -16.50
CA PRO A 268 0.47 10.48 -17.70
C PRO A 268 1.16 10.03 -18.99
N MET A 269 2.44 9.63 -18.91
CA MET A 269 3.21 9.15 -20.05
C MET A 269 3.08 7.63 -20.30
N GLY A 270 2.39 6.88 -19.43
CA GLY A 270 2.28 5.42 -19.51
C GLY A 270 3.59 4.63 -19.37
N ASN A 271 4.72 5.32 -19.15
CA ASN A 271 6.05 4.74 -18.99
C ASN A 271 6.40 4.39 -17.53
N GLN A 272 5.46 4.59 -16.61
CA GLN A 272 5.59 4.34 -15.17
C GLN A 272 6.76 5.04 -14.46
N ARG A 273 7.32 6.10 -15.05
CA ARG A 273 8.43 6.88 -14.47
C ARG A 273 7.94 8.11 -13.74
N LEU A 274 7.29 9.02 -14.45
CA LEU A 274 6.70 10.23 -13.86
C LEU A 274 5.27 9.93 -13.43
N PHE A 275 4.89 10.33 -12.22
CA PHE A 275 3.54 10.16 -11.72
C PHE A 275 3.03 11.34 -10.93
N THR A 276 1.71 11.48 -10.92
CA THR A 276 0.96 12.23 -9.90
C THR A 276 0.35 11.22 -8.95
N SER A 277 0.34 11.48 -7.66
CA SER A 277 -0.32 10.62 -6.68
C SER A 277 -1.28 11.36 -5.77
N LEU A 278 -2.40 10.71 -5.48
CA LEU A 278 -3.31 11.08 -4.40
C LEU A 278 -3.21 10.01 -3.32
N ASN A 279 -2.83 10.42 -2.12
CA ASN A 279 -2.69 9.53 -0.98
C ASN A 279 -3.64 9.96 0.14
N GLY A 280 -4.23 8.98 0.83
CA GLY A 280 -5.01 9.19 2.04
C GLY A 280 -4.58 8.20 3.11
N GLN A 281 -4.53 8.64 4.36
CA GLN A 281 -4.23 7.80 5.51
C GLN A 281 -5.13 8.19 6.68
N THR A 282 -5.58 7.17 7.40
CA THR A 282 -6.27 7.31 8.68
C THR A 282 -5.55 6.41 9.69
N ILE A 283 -5.13 6.99 10.80
CA ILE A 283 -4.57 6.30 11.94
C ILE A 283 -5.57 6.42 13.09
N PHE A 284 -5.95 5.27 13.65
CA PHE A 284 -6.63 5.18 14.94
C PHE A 284 -5.70 4.46 15.91
N ASN A 285 -5.48 5.02 17.09
CA ASN A 285 -4.69 4.39 18.14
C ASN A 285 -5.31 4.66 19.51
N ALA A 286 -5.75 3.60 20.18
CA ALA A 286 -6.41 3.70 21.48
C ALA A 286 -5.47 4.14 22.61
N LEU A 287 -4.14 4.01 22.41
CA LEU A 287 -3.12 4.37 23.38
C LEU A 287 -2.58 5.80 23.19
N GLN A 288 -2.91 6.47 22.09
CA GLN A 288 -2.53 7.86 21.85
C GLN A 288 -3.63 8.82 22.29
N SER A 289 -3.23 10.06 22.53
CA SER A 289 -4.13 11.20 22.64
C SER A 289 -3.57 12.34 21.79
N PRO A 290 -4.31 12.86 20.80
CA PRO A 290 -5.59 12.36 20.27
C PRO A 290 -5.52 10.93 19.71
N ARG A 291 -6.68 10.29 19.57
CA ARG A 291 -6.77 8.89 19.11
C ARG A 291 -6.83 8.73 17.59
N ILE A 292 -7.16 9.79 16.88
CA ILE A 292 -7.41 9.77 15.43
C ILE A 292 -6.56 10.84 14.77
N ASN A 293 -5.86 10.44 13.71
CA ASN A 293 -5.13 11.30 12.80
C ASN A 293 -5.54 10.94 11.36
N ASN A 294 -5.89 11.94 10.55
CA ASN A 294 -6.20 11.76 9.13
C ASN A 294 -5.36 12.69 8.26
N SER A 295 -4.62 12.12 7.30
CA SER A 295 -3.86 12.89 6.33
C SER A 295 -4.27 12.59 4.89
N VAL A 296 -4.28 13.63 4.06
CA VAL A 296 -4.46 13.54 2.61
C VAL A 296 -3.32 14.29 1.94
N SER A 297 -2.76 13.74 0.86
CA SER A 297 -1.73 14.44 0.09
C SER A 297 -1.88 14.26 -1.40
N MET A 298 -1.45 15.29 -2.13
CA MET A 298 -1.30 15.28 -3.57
C MET A 298 0.16 15.54 -3.91
N GLN A 299 0.78 14.64 -4.66
CA GLN A 299 2.22 14.67 -4.92
C GLN A 299 2.56 14.47 -6.39
N LEU A 300 3.74 14.96 -6.77
CA LEU A 300 4.41 14.61 -8.02
C LEU A 300 5.66 13.80 -7.69
N GLY A 301 5.93 12.76 -8.46
CA GLY A 301 7.02 11.85 -8.16
C GLY A 301 7.62 11.14 -9.36
N ILE A 302 8.78 10.56 -9.10
CA ILE A 302 9.55 9.78 -10.06
C ILE A 302 9.75 8.38 -9.48
N LYS A 303 9.53 7.38 -10.34
CA LYS A 303 9.82 5.98 -10.08
C LYS A 303 10.94 5.51 -11.02
N LEU A 304 11.93 4.86 -10.43
CA LEU A 304 13.09 4.27 -11.08
C LEU A 304 13.08 2.77 -10.81
N ASP A 305 13.12 2.00 -11.89
CA ASP A 305 13.37 0.55 -11.88
C ASP A 305 14.80 0.30 -12.35
#